data_AF-A0A819HWT1-F1
#
_entry.id   AF-A0A819HWT1-F1
#
_cell.length_a   1.000
_cell.length_b   1.000
_cell.length_c   1.000
_cell.angle_alpha   90.00
_cell.angle_beta   90.00
_cell.angle_gamma   90.00
#
_symmetry.space_group_name_H-M   'P 1'
#
loop_
_entity.id
_entity.type
_entity.pdbx_description
1 polymer ?
#
loop_
_entity_poly.entity_id
_entity_poly.type
_entity_poly.pdbx_seq_one_letter_code
_entity_poly.pdbx_strand_id
1 'polypeptide(L)'
;MLSISIIKTLLYRTQIRFVSSSSIDIADFIRGMSSAKKLKIESSSTINKPRHVRMKERGRDPGLTSRINLQIISNGYANTSKSLILNNDQTNYMFNCGEGTQRTLQEKNTAWEIKFSKTKHLFMTRKSWETMGGLLGVCISLKDAYLNEITFHAPCDVISLLKHWKGLEAFPNVTLEQYDYNKGEFKDDCFKINAIPLRANINVENLNSKQQQLTTSNDLTSMKKFPDDLVYAYLCETHPFPGSLSAELCAFHKVPPTELRARLKNGEDVTLPDGRVIHSKDVTLPGEPPVKVLILDCPSLAYLDSINKSELNSHSYHVIVHLAPSSILNNEIYRTWMKSMNTIHHLLLDETQKNVHMEAIYRYQTQLNYIDDGIFPLLSYHNILKEDLKIPESIDNISYGFTSTRIPIRPTLGPDNSKLVTLQPQNYIDILLENEEFKQKFTAAKQQLQAMHEIAKTGHSYPEIIFLGTGSACPSKPRNTSGILVHIK
;
A
#
# COMPACT_ATOMS: atom_id res chain seq x y z
N MET A 1 74.32 -26.13 11.42
CA MET A 1 73.78 -27.38 10.85
C MET A 1 72.31 -27.49 11.21
N LEU A 2 71.49 -28.05 10.30
CA LEU A 2 70.01 -28.16 10.27
C LEU A 2 69.35 -26.94 9.58
N SER A 3 69.53 -26.79 8.27
CA SER A 3 68.82 -27.47 7.16
C SER A 3 67.44 -26.87 6.88
N ILE A 4 67.45 -25.99 5.87
CA ILE A 4 66.34 -25.50 5.08
C ILE A 4 65.49 -26.67 4.58
N SER A 5 64.20 -26.70 4.93
CA SER A 5 63.20 -27.54 4.26
C SER A 5 61.80 -26.96 4.47
N ILE A 6 61.29 -26.37 3.37
CA ILE A 6 59.88 -26.28 2.99
C ILE A 6 59.04 -25.23 3.74
N ILE A 7 59.14 -23.99 3.25
CA ILE A 7 58.03 -23.04 3.20
C ILE A 7 56.97 -23.65 2.26
N LYS A 8 55.90 -24.23 2.82
CA LYS A 8 54.70 -24.59 2.06
C LYS A 8 53.70 -23.44 2.17
N THR A 9 53.71 -22.59 1.15
CA THR A 9 52.65 -21.63 0.82
C THR A 9 51.31 -22.36 0.70
N LEU A 10 50.52 -22.40 1.76
CA LEU A 10 49.11 -22.82 1.68
C LEU A 10 48.27 -21.64 1.20
N LEU A 11 48.29 -21.44 -0.12
CA LEU A 11 47.26 -20.69 -0.84
C LEU A 11 45.92 -21.42 -0.63
N TYR A 12 45.14 -21.00 0.36
CA TYR A 12 43.72 -21.32 0.45
C TYR A 12 42.97 -20.55 -0.66
N ARG A 13 43.13 -20.99 -1.90
CA ARG A 13 42.19 -20.74 -3.00
C ARG A 13 41.08 -21.80 -2.93
N THR A 14 40.29 -21.78 -1.87
CA THR A 14 38.90 -22.26 -1.97
C THR A 14 38.08 -21.09 -2.48
N GLN A 15 38.01 -20.96 -3.82
CA GLN A 15 36.85 -20.33 -4.44
C GLN A 15 35.63 -21.10 -3.93
N ILE A 16 34.88 -20.50 -3.00
CA ILE A 16 33.52 -20.91 -2.73
C ILE A 16 32.74 -20.55 -4.00
N ARG A 17 32.72 -21.46 -4.97
CA ARG A 17 31.72 -21.47 -6.03
C ARG A 17 30.41 -21.87 -5.34
N PHE A 18 29.58 -20.90 -5.00
CA PHE A 18 28.16 -21.17 -4.82
C PHE A 18 27.63 -21.61 -6.18
N VAL A 19 27.52 -22.92 -6.36
CA VAL A 19 26.80 -23.53 -7.47
C VAL A 19 25.34 -23.13 -7.30
N SER A 20 24.87 -22.24 -8.17
CA SER A 20 23.46 -21.95 -8.33
C SER A 20 22.77 -23.17 -8.93
N SER A 21 22.02 -23.91 -8.14
CA SER A 21 21.06 -24.88 -8.66
C SER A 21 20.03 -25.23 -7.58
N SER A 22 18.90 -24.53 -7.61
CA SER A 22 17.56 -25.10 -7.39
C SER A 22 16.55 -23.97 -7.47
N SER A 23 16.11 -23.69 -8.70
CA SER A 23 14.71 -23.37 -8.93
C SER A 23 13.88 -24.35 -8.10
N ILE A 24 13.15 -23.85 -7.10
CA ILE A 24 12.29 -24.66 -6.25
C ILE A 24 11.25 -25.32 -7.15
N ASP A 25 11.40 -26.62 -7.36
CA ASP A 25 10.42 -27.45 -8.04
C ASP A 25 9.14 -27.47 -7.18
N ILE A 26 8.00 -27.20 -7.83
CA ILE A 26 6.67 -27.19 -7.21
C ILE A 26 6.40 -28.53 -6.50
N ALA A 27 6.95 -29.62 -7.02
CA ALA A 27 6.83 -30.95 -6.43
C ALA A 27 7.56 -31.09 -5.09
N ASP A 28 8.71 -30.43 -4.90
CA ASP A 28 9.48 -30.48 -3.64
C ASP A 28 8.83 -29.63 -2.55
N PHE A 29 8.26 -28.50 -2.92
CA PHE A 29 7.51 -27.64 -1.99
C PHE A 29 6.23 -28.34 -1.46
N ILE A 30 5.50 -29.04 -2.34
CA ILE A 30 4.31 -29.82 -1.96
C ILE A 30 4.70 -31.01 -1.06
N ARG A 31 5.88 -31.61 -1.28
CA ARG A 31 6.39 -32.70 -0.45
C ARG A 31 6.71 -32.27 0.99
N GLY A 32 7.09 -31.01 1.22
CA GLY A 32 7.40 -30.46 2.54
C GLY A 32 6.20 -30.02 3.40
N MET A 33 4.96 -30.15 2.90
CA MET A 33 3.76 -29.74 3.66
C MET A 33 3.27 -30.83 4.62
N SER A 34 2.70 -30.41 5.76
CA SER A 34 2.00 -31.34 6.67
C SER A 34 0.80 -31.98 5.96
N SER A 35 0.51 -33.24 6.28
CA SER A 35 -0.60 -34.00 5.68
C SER A 35 -1.95 -33.28 5.81
N ALA A 36 -2.15 -32.52 6.90
CA ALA A 36 -3.34 -31.68 7.11
C ALA A 36 -3.42 -30.49 6.13
N LYS A 37 -2.29 -29.89 5.71
CA LYS A 37 -2.24 -28.85 4.66
C LYS A 37 -2.47 -29.46 3.28
N LYS A 38 -1.89 -30.63 2.99
CA LYS A 38 -2.10 -31.38 1.75
C LYS A 38 -3.57 -31.74 1.52
N LEU A 39 -4.21 -32.35 2.53
CA LEU A 39 -5.64 -32.69 2.49
C LEU A 39 -6.54 -31.45 2.34
N LYS A 40 -6.16 -30.32 2.94
CA LYS A 40 -6.90 -29.06 2.82
C LYS A 40 -6.72 -28.38 1.46
N ILE A 41 -5.67 -28.72 0.70
CA ILE A 41 -5.44 -28.24 -0.66
C ILE A 41 -6.16 -29.15 -1.67
N GLU A 42 -6.03 -30.47 -1.54
CA GLU A 42 -6.65 -31.47 -2.42
C GLU A 42 -8.19 -31.49 -2.31
N SER A 43 -8.74 -31.30 -1.11
CA SER A 43 -10.20 -31.14 -0.92
C SER A 43 -10.74 -29.77 -1.32
N SER A 44 -9.87 -28.84 -1.75
CA SER A 44 -10.19 -27.44 -2.02
C SER A 44 -10.09 -27.03 -3.49
N SER A 45 -10.24 -27.99 -4.42
CA SER A 45 -10.58 -27.65 -5.81
C SER A 45 -11.86 -26.79 -5.92
N THR A 46 -12.62 -26.66 -4.83
CA THR A 46 -13.69 -25.71 -4.56
C THR A 46 -13.25 -24.49 -3.70
N ILE A 47 -12.01 -23.99 -3.83
CA ILE A 47 -11.66 -22.65 -3.30
C ILE A 47 -12.58 -21.63 -3.96
N ASN A 48 -13.15 -20.77 -3.13
CA ASN A 48 -14.02 -19.67 -3.54
C ASN A 48 -13.30 -18.70 -4.48
N LYS A 49 -13.28 -19.01 -5.78
CA LYS A 49 -12.95 -18.05 -6.83
C LYS A 49 -13.67 -16.74 -6.52
N PRO A 50 -12.98 -15.58 -6.51
CA PRO A 50 -13.61 -14.31 -6.22
C PRO A 50 -14.82 -14.11 -7.14
N ARG A 51 -15.89 -13.51 -6.61
CA ARG A 51 -17.20 -13.43 -7.28
C ARG A 51 -17.09 -12.93 -8.72
N HIS A 52 -16.21 -11.97 -8.99
CA HIS A 52 -15.99 -11.42 -10.32
C HIS A 52 -15.38 -12.43 -11.31
N VAL A 53 -14.46 -13.32 -10.89
CA VAL A 53 -13.90 -14.40 -11.73
C VAL A 53 -15.00 -15.40 -12.08
N ARG A 54 -15.82 -15.77 -11.09
CA ARG A 54 -16.99 -16.63 -11.31
C ARG A 54 -18.04 -16.00 -12.22
N MET A 55 -18.19 -14.67 -12.19
CA MET A 55 -19.13 -13.95 -13.06
C MET A 55 -18.61 -13.87 -14.50
N LYS A 56 -17.31 -13.57 -14.68
CA LYS A 56 -16.65 -13.53 -15.99
C LYS A 56 -16.65 -14.91 -16.67
N GLU A 57 -16.37 -15.99 -15.93
CA GLU A 57 -16.49 -17.37 -16.41
C GLU A 57 -17.92 -17.79 -16.79
N ARG A 58 -18.93 -17.12 -16.21
CA ARG A 58 -20.36 -17.33 -16.52
C ARG A 58 -20.87 -16.42 -17.63
N GLY A 59 -19.99 -15.67 -18.30
CA GLY A 59 -20.37 -14.71 -19.35
C GLY A 59 -21.28 -13.57 -18.85
N ARG A 60 -21.23 -13.26 -17.54
CA ARG A 60 -21.95 -12.12 -16.96
C ARG A 60 -20.96 -11.02 -16.66
N ASP A 61 -21.17 -9.85 -17.26
CA ASP A 61 -20.39 -8.68 -16.88
C ASP A 61 -20.62 -8.38 -15.40
N PRO A 62 -19.55 -8.12 -14.63
CA PRO A 62 -19.69 -7.59 -13.30
C PRO A 62 -20.40 -6.23 -13.43
N GLY A 63 -21.67 -6.17 -13.05
CA GLY A 63 -22.42 -4.91 -13.07
C GLY A 63 -21.67 -3.81 -12.32
N LEU A 64 -21.86 -2.56 -12.75
CA LEU A 64 -21.25 -1.38 -12.14
C LEU A 64 -21.35 -1.43 -10.61
N THR A 65 -20.26 -1.06 -9.94
CA THR A 65 -20.19 -1.14 -8.47
C THR A 65 -20.83 0.09 -7.84
N SER A 66 -21.78 -0.16 -6.93
CA SER A 66 -22.48 0.88 -6.17
C SER A 66 -21.66 1.44 -5.00
N ARG A 67 -20.51 0.84 -4.68
CA ARG A 67 -19.62 1.29 -3.60
C ARG A 67 -18.20 1.40 -4.09
N ILE A 68 -17.62 2.58 -3.94
CA ILE A 68 -16.24 2.88 -4.30
C ILE A 68 -15.64 3.67 -3.14
N ASN A 69 -14.46 3.26 -2.68
CA ASN A 69 -13.78 3.92 -1.57
C ASN A 69 -12.33 4.19 -1.92
N LEU A 70 -11.84 5.32 -1.44
CA LEU A 70 -10.43 5.57 -1.27
C LEU A 70 -10.04 5.19 0.16
N GLN A 71 -8.95 4.46 0.32
CA GLN A 71 -8.45 4.04 1.62
C GLN A 71 -6.93 4.20 1.68
N ILE A 72 -6.46 4.85 2.73
CA ILE A 72 -5.02 5.07 2.93
C ILE A 72 -4.40 3.82 3.55
N ILE A 73 -3.33 3.31 2.94
CA ILE A 73 -2.55 2.21 3.50
C ILE A 73 -1.55 2.78 4.50
N SER A 74 -0.82 3.82 4.12
CA SER A 74 0.10 4.54 5.01
C SER A 74 0.28 5.99 4.57
N ASN A 75 0.47 6.87 5.56
CA ASN A 75 0.69 8.30 5.42
C ASN A 75 2.18 8.71 5.38
N GLY A 76 3.10 7.76 5.56
CA GLY A 76 4.55 8.03 5.57
C GLY A 76 5.18 8.13 6.95
N TYR A 77 4.40 8.10 8.03
CA TYR A 77 4.91 8.18 9.40
C TYR A 77 5.87 7.01 9.72
N ALA A 78 6.86 7.27 10.58
CA ALA A 78 7.89 6.31 10.97
C ALA A 78 8.63 5.66 9.77
N ASN A 79 8.92 6.46 8.73
CA ASN A 79 9.59 6.04 7.50
C ASN A 79 8.85 4.95 6.70
N THR A 80 7.54 4.85 6.88
CA THR A 80 6.72 4.00 6.01
C THR A 80 6.51 4.69 4.66
N SER A 81 6.06 3.95 3.65
CA SER A 81 5.79 4.53 2.33
C SER A 81 4.38 5.13 2.23
N LYS A 82 4.28 6.32 1.63
CA LYS A 82 2.98 6.92 1.27
C LYS A 82 2.29 6.08 0.19
N SER A 83 1.19 5.43 0.55
CA SER A 83 0.48 4.48 -0.32
C SER A 83 -1.00 4.43 0.00
N LEU A 84 -1.82 4.17 -1.02
CA LEU A 84 -3.28 4.14 -0.89
C LEU A 84 -3.90 3.15 -1.87
N ILE A 85 -5.17 2.84 -1.65
CA ILE A 85 -5.98 1.98 -2.52
C ILE A 85 -7.29 2.69 -2.85
N LEU A 86 -7.63 2.71 -4.14
CA LEU A 86 -9.01 2.83 -4.58
C LEU A 86 -9.58 1.41 -4.65
N ASN A 87 -10.68 1.14 -3.96
CA ASN A 87 -11.33 -0.16 -4.00
C ASN A 87 -12.81 -0.07 -4.31
N ASN A 88 -13.30 -1.15 -4.91
CA ASN A 88 -14.72 -1.46 -4.96
C ASN A 88 -14.93 -2.87 -4.36
N ASP A 89 -16.14 -3.40 -4.44
CA ASP A 89 -16.44 -4.73 -3.89
C ASP A 89 -15.66 -5.88 -4.55
N GLN A 90 -15.05 -5.65 -5.72
CA GLN A 90 -14.47 -6.68 -6.58
C GLN A 90 -12.97 -6.56 -6.81
N THR A 91 -12.45 -5.33 -6.98
CA THR A 91 -11.09 -5.01 -7.43
C THR A 91 -10.51 -3.89 -6.56
N ASN A 92 -9.22 -4.02 -6.23
CA ASN A 92 -8.43 -2.92 -5.68
C ASN A 92 -7.43 -2.41 -6.72
N TYR A 93 -7.30 -1.09 -6.77
CA TYR A 93 -6.34 -0.32 -7.53
C TYR A 93 -5.42 0.35 -6.52
N MET A 94 -4.19 -0.13 -6.45
CA MET A 94 -3.22 0.30 -5.45
C MET A 94 -2.26 1.33 -6.05
N PHE A 95 -1.97 2.39 -5.32
CA PHE A 95 -1.04 3.43 -5.72
C PHE A 95 0.13 3.47 -4.75
N ASN A 96 1.34 3.31 -5.30
CA ASN A 96 2.59 3.08 -4.58
C ASN A 96 2.59 1.79 -3.72
N CYS A 97 3.78 1.20 -3.58
CA CYS A 97 4.05 -0.05 -2.88
C CYS A 97 5.47 -0.04 -2.32
N GLY A 98 5.74 0.81 -1.34
CA GLY A 98 7.04 0.83 -0.68
C GLY A 98 7.20 -0.27 0.35
N GLU A 99 8.34 -0.24 1.05
CA GLU A 99 8.64 -1.27 2.04
C GLU A 99 7.59 -1.34 3.15
N GLY A 100 7.35 -2.56 3.66
CA GLY A 100 6.39 -2.79 4.73
C GLY A 100 4.92 -2.79 4.30
N THR A 101 4.56 -2.31 3.09
CA THR A 101 3.17 -2.29 2.60
C THR A 101 2.47 -3.64 2.69
N GLN A 102 3.16 -4.74 2.35
CA GLN A 102 2.62 -6.09 2.48
C GLN A 102 2.19 -6.42 3.92
N ARG A 103 2.93 -5.95 4.93
CA ARG A 103 2.66 -6.26 6.34
C ARG A 103 1.52 -5.40 6.86
N THR A 104 1.49 -4.12 6.48
CA THR A 104 0.37 -3.22 6.77
C THR A 104 -0.95 -3.78 6.23
N LEU A 105 -0.96 -4.32 5.01
CA LEU A 105 -2.15 -4.91 4.40
C LEU A 105 -2.59 -6.24 5.05
N GLN A 106 -1.66 -6.98 5.67
CA GLN A 106 -1.97 -8.22 6.38
C GLN A 106 -2.52 -7.96 7.80
N GLU A 107 -2.59 -6.72 8.25
CA GLU A 107 -3.02 -6.38 9.60
C GLU A 107 -4.55 -6.52 9.76
N LYS A 108 -4.98 -7.72 10.19
CA LYS A 108 -6.40 -8.15 10.29
C LYS A 108 -7.27 -7.50 11.39
N ASN A 109 -6.94 -6.31 11.90
CA ASN A 109 -7.59 -5.76 13.08
C ASN A 109 -8.53 -4.57 12.81
N THR A 110 -8.78 -4.21 11.54
CA THR A 110 -9.74 -3.14 11.20
C THR A 110 -10.98 -3.70 10.50
N ALA A 111 -12.15 -3.11 10.80
CA ALA A 111 -13.41 -3.44 10.13
C ALA A 111 -13.40 -3.12 8.61
N TRP A 112 -12.41 -2.33 8.16
CA TRP A 112 -12.15 -1.99 6.76
C TRP A 112 -10.99 -2.80 6.18
N GLU A 113 -10.92 -4.10 6.48
CA GLU A 113 -9.83 -4.97 6.02
C GLU A 113 -9.70 -4.92 4.48
N ILE A 114 -8.55 -4.39 4.03
CA ILE A 114 -8.20 -4.40 2.62
C ILE A 114 -7.80 -5.84 2.26
N LYS A 115 -8.67 -6.52 1.53
CA LYS A 115 -8.36 -7.85 1.03
C LYS A 115 -7.37 -7.73 -0.11
N PHE A 116 -6.09 -7.98 0.19
CA PHE A 116 -5.03 -7.93 -0.81
C PHE A 116 -5.27 -8.89 -1.98
N SER A 117 -6.00 -9.98 -1.74
CA SER A 117 -6.48 -10.89 -2.78
C SER A 117 -7.47 -10.29 -3.79
N LYS A 118 -7.83 -9.01 -3.70
CA LYS A 118 -8.60 -8.30 -4.74
C LYS A 118 -7.75 -7.30 -5.52
N THR A 119 -6.49 -7.11 -5.15
CA THR A 119 -5.59 -6.18 -5.84
C THR A 119 -5.26 -6.73 -7.22
N LYS A 120 -5.57 -5.95 -8.25
CA LYS A 120 -5.30 -6.28 -9.66
C LYS A 120 -4.40 -5.29 -10.35
N HIS A 121 -4.52 -4.00 -10.00
CA HIS A 121 -3.77 -2.95 -10.64
C HIS A 121 -2.93 -2.22 -9.61
N LEU A 122 -1.67 -1.99 -9.96
CA LEU A 122 -0.71 -1.33 -9.09
C LEU A 122 0.02 -0.22 -9.84
N PHE A 123 -0.28 1.02 -9.48
CA PHE A 123 0.14 2.25 -10.17
C PHE A 123 1.29 2.92 -9.42
N MET A 124 2.42 3.11 -10.10
CA MET A 124 3.64 3.70 -9.52
C MET A 124 3.80 5.15 -9.94
N THR A 125 3.77 6.05 -8.96
CA THR A 125 3.88 7.51 -9.19
C THR A 125 5.27 7.95 -9.65
N ARG A 126 6.34 7.29 -9.19
CA ARG A 126 7.72 7.60 -9.61
C ARG A 126 8.65 6.39 -9.47
N LYS A 127 9.83 6.50 -10.06
CA LYS A 127 10.92 5.52 -9.93
C LYS A 127 11.75 5.81 -8.66
N SER A 128 11.21 5.47 -7.49
CA SER A 128 11.91 5.58 -6.20
C SER A 128 11.76 4.29 -5.39
N TRP A 129 12.75 3.96 -4.57
CA TRP A 129 12.64 2.84 -3.65
C TRP A 129 11.48 3.01 -2.66
N GLU A 130 11.18 4.25 -2.27
CA GLU A 130 10.04 4.57 -1.40
C GLU A 130 8.70 4.17 -2.00
N THR A 131 8.57 4.17 -3.34
CA THR A 131 7.32 3.84 -4.03
C THR A 131 7.27 2.38 -4.48
N MET A 132 8.40 1.67 -4.59
CA MET A 132 8.45 0.34 -5.18
C MET A 132 9.13 -0.75 -4.33
N GLY A 133 9.77 -0.41 -3.21
CA GLY A 133 10.57 -1.35 -2.41
C GLY A 133 9.79 -2.54 -1.83
N GLY A 134 8.47 -2.42 -1.68
CA GLY A 134 7.62 -3.50 -1.19
C GLY A 134 7.10 -4.44 -2.25
N LEU A 135 7.33 -4.15 -3.53
CA LEU A 135 6.79 -4.90 -4.67
C LEU A 135 7.14 -6.38 -4.61
N LEU A 136 8.40 -6.70 -4.32
CA LEU A 136 8.88 -8.08 -4.28
C LEU A 136 8.15 -8.90 -3.21
N GLY A 137 8.00 -8.34 -2.00
CA GLY A 137 7.28 -8.99 -0.90
C GLY A 137 5.80 -9.20 -1.23
N VAL A 138 5.19 -8.19 -1.87
CA VAL A 138 3.85 -8.29 -2.42
C VAL A 138 3.74 -9.43 -3.43
N CYS A 139 4.60 -9.51 -4.44
CA CYS A 139 4.60 -10.56 -5.46
C CYS A 139 4.74 -11.96 -4.85
N ILE A 140 5.62 -12.11 -3.86
CA ILE A 140 5.79 -13.38 -3.13
C ILE A 140 4.51 -13.73 -2.36
N SER A 141 3.87 -12.78 -1.70
CA SER A 141 2.61 -13.02 -0.97
C SER A 141 1.46 -13.40 -1.91
N LEU A 142 1.50 -12.95 -3.17
CA LEU A 142 0.51 -13.30 -4.19
C LEU A 142 0.68 -14.71 -4.72
N LYS A 143 1.89 -15.27 -4.64
CA LYS A 143 2.16 -16.68 -4.94
C LYS A 143 1.28 -17.62 -4.12
N ASP A 144 1.07 -17.31 -2.85
CA ASP A 144 0.23 -18.11 -1.95
C ASP A 144 -1.27 -17.96 -2.27
N ALA A 145 -1.65 -16.89 -2.97
CA ALA A 145 -2.99 -16.61 -3.47
C ALA A 145 -3.05 -16.87 -5.00
N TYR A 146 -2.91 -18.14 -5.38
CA TYR A 146 -2.82 -18.71 -6.74
C TYR A 146 -3.82 -18.25 -7.84
N LEU A 147 -4.72 -17.29 -7.58
CA LEU A 147 -5.89 -16.98 -8.42
C LEU A 147 -5.94 -15.55 -9.00
N ASN A 148 -4.96 -14.69 -8.74
CA ASN A 148 -5.05 -13.28 -9.15
C ASN A 148 -4.07 -12.91 -10.27
N GLU A 149 -4.62 -12.34 -11.34
CA GLU A 149 -3.87 -11.57 -12.33
C GLU A 149 -3.53 -10.19 -11.75
N ILE A 150 -2.25 -9.83 -11.77
CA ILE A 150 -1.79 -8.51 -11.33
C ILE A 150 -1.06 -7.79 -12.44
N THR A 151 -1.47 -6.55 -12.63
CA THR A 151 -0.99 -5.61 -13.63
C THR A 151 -0.23 -4.49 -12.93
N PHE A 152 1.05 -4.39 -13.24
CA PHE A 152 1.89 -3.27 -12.83
C PHE A 152 1.75 -2.15 -13.85
N HIS A 153 1.45 -0.94 -13.40
CA HIS A 153 1.41 0.28 -14.21
C HIS A 153 2.55 1.18 -13.74
N ALA A 154 3.65 1.18 -14.48
CA ALA A 154 4.85 1.90 -14.09
C ALA A 154 5.65 2.39 -15.31
N PRO A 155 6.55 3.37 -15.12
CA PRO A 155 7.43 3.85 -16.19
C PRO A 155 8.27 2.71 -16.80
N CYS A 156 8.67 2.86 -18.06
CA CYS A 156 9.43 1.87 -18.84
C CYS A 156 10.63 1.29 -18.07
N ASP A 157 11.37 2.14 -17.35
CA ASP A 157 12.53 1.77 -16.56
C ASP A 157 12.20 0.85 -15.38
N VAL A 158 11.07 1.12 -14.69
CA VAL A 158 10.62 0.30 -13.56
C VAL A 158 10.20 -1.06 -14.07
N ILE A 159 9.50 -1.11 -15.19
CA ILE A 159 9.09 -2.37 -15.83
C ILE A 159 10.32 -3.16 -16.29
N SER A 160 11.33 -2.48 -16.85
CA SER A 160 12.61 -3.11 -17.15
C SER A 160 13.27 -3.69 -15.90
N LEU A 161 13.33 -2.94 -14.79
CA LEU A 161 13.85 -3.44 -13.52
C LEU A 161 13.09 -4.67 -13.03
N LEU A 162 11.75 -4.65 -13.07
CA LEU A 162 10.88 -5.75 -12.66
C LEU A 162 11.07 -7.00 -13.53
N LYS A 163 11.31 -6.85 -14.84
CA LYS A 163 11.65 -7.97 -15.73
C LYS A 163 12.94 -8.68 -15.32
N HIS A 164 13.91 -7.94 -14.79
CA HIS A 164 15.20 -8.51 -14.35
C HIS A 164 15.14 -9.10 -12.93
N TRP A 165 14.03 -8.94 -12.19
CA TRP A 165 13.87 -9.57 -10.89
C TRP A 165 13.71 -11.08 -11.05
N LYS A 166 14.81 -11.81 -10.88
CA LYS A 166 14.82 -13.28 -10.84
C LYS A 166 13.79 -13.76 -9.82
N GLY A 167 12.78 -14.48 -10.29
CA GLY A 167 11.62 -14.91 -9.50
C GLY A 167 10.31 -14.35 -10.04
N LEU A 168 10.30 -13.17 -10.67
CA LEU A 168 9.08 -12.63 -11.26
C LEU A 168 8.58 -13.48 -12.45
N GLU A 169 9.51 -13.99 -13.25
CA GLU A 169 9.29 -14.94 -14.35
C GLU A 169 8.66 -16.26 -13.88
N ALA A 170 8.79 -16.62 -12.60
CA ALA A 170 8.19 -17.82 -12.03
C ALA A 170 6.71 -17.62 -11.61
N PHE A 171 6.13 -16.42 -11.80
CA PHE A 171 4.74 -16.12 -11.49
C PHE A 171 3.88 -16.07 -12.77
N PRO A 172 3.15 -17.14 -13.11
CA PRO A 172 2.41 -17.23 -14.37
C PRO A 172 1.25 -16.21 -14.49
N ASN A 173 0.79 -15.64 -13.37
CA ASN A 173 -0.34 -14.71 -13.32
C ASN A 173 0.08 -13.24 -13.12
N VAL A 174 1.35 -12.90 -13.35
CA VAL A 174 1.82 -11.51 -13.29
C VAL A 174 1.92 -10.94 -14.70
N THR A 175 1.09 -9.96 -14.99
CA THR A 175 1.16 -9.18 -16.24
C THR A 175 1.95 -7.91 -15.97
N LEU A 176 3.11 -7.79 -16.63
CA LEU A 176 3.87 -6.55 -16.63
C LEU A 176 3.38 -5.66 -17.78
N GLU A 177 2.43 -4.77 -17.49
CA GLU A 177 2.00 -3.78 -18.46
C GLU A 177 2.92 -2.56 -18.40
N GLN A 178 3.63 -2.34 -19.49
CA GLN A 178 4.36 -1.09 -19.62
C GLN A 178 3.36 0.05 -19.75
N TYR A 179 3.42 1.01 -18.83
CA TYR A 179 2.79 2.29 -19.06
C TYR A 179 3.56 2.97 -20.18
N ASP A 180 3.04 2.86 -21.40
CA ASP A 180 3.53 3.64 -22.51
C ASP A 180 2.82 4.99 -22.45
N TYR A 181 3.58 6.04 -22.23
CA TYR A 181 3.11 7.43 -22.26
C TYR A 181 2.29 7.74 -23.52
N ASN A 182 2.54 7.02 -24.62
CA ASN A 182 1.83 7.19 -25.88
C ASN A 182 0.58 6.30 -26.03
N LYS A 183 0.36 5.31 -25.15
CA LYS A 183 -0.80 4.40 -25.21
C LYS A 183 -2.09 5.02 -24.66
N GLY A 184 -1.99 6.11 -23.90
CA GLY A 184 -3.14 6.82 -23.35
C GLY A 184 -3.66 6.26 -22.03
N GLU A 185 -4.95 6.47 -21.81
CA GLU A 185 -5.69 6.32 -20.56
C GLU A 185 -6.03 4.85 -20.26
N PHE A 186 -5.77 4.38 -19.03
CA PHE A 186 -6.24 3.08 -18.57
C PHE A 186 -7.75 3.15 -18.35
N LYS A 187 -8.50 2.16 -18.85
CA LYS A 187 -9.95 2.10 -18.68
C LYS A 187 -10.38 0.68 -18.41
N ASP A 188 -11.19 0.52 -17.38
CA ASP A 188 -11.89 -0.73 -17.09
C ASP A 188 -13.37 -0.48 -16.77
N ASP A 189 -14.05 -1.46 -16.17
CA ASP A 189 -15.48 -1.40 -15.86
C ASP A 189 -15.85 -0.38 -14.77
N CYS A 190 -14.87 0.11 -14.00
CA CYS A 190 -15.12 0.98 -12.84
C CYS A 190 -14.51 2.36 -13.01
N PHE A 191 -13.26 2.41 -13.51
CA PHE A 191 -12.47 3.62 -13.59
C PHE A 191 -11.92 3.88 -14.98
N LYS A 192 -11.72 5.17 -15.22
CA LYS A 192 -10.84 5.72 -16.23
C LYS A 192 -9.68 6.40 -15.50
N ILE A 193 -8.47 5.90 -15.66
CA ILE A 193 -7.26 6.39 -14.97
C ILE A 193 -6.31 6.98 -16.01
N ASN A 194 -6.11 8.29 -15.96
CA ASN A 194 -5.14 9.00 -16.79
C ASN A 194 -3.90 9.32 -15.96
N ALA A 195 -2.70 9.06 -16.50
CA ALA A 195 -1.45 9.45 -15.84
C ALA A 195 -0.89 10.72 -16.50
N ILE A 196 -0.69 11.74 -15.70
CA ILE A 196 -0.22 13.06 -16.13
C ILE A 196 1.25 13.18 -15.71
N PRO A 197 2.20 13.26 -16.67
CA PRO A 197 3.61 13.40 -16.34
C PRO A 197 3.91 14.81 -15.82
N LEU A 198 4.67 14.86 -14.75
CA LEU A 198 5.18 16.06 -14.12
C LEU A 198 6.71 16.01 -14.13
N ARG A 199 7.35 17.07 -14.64
CA ARG A 199 8.80 17.17 -14.71
C ARG A 199 9.32 18.18 -13.70
N ALA A 200 10.44 17.86 -13.04
CA ALA A 200 11.11 18.83 -12.20
C ALA A 200 11.69 19.98 -13.04
N ASN A 201 11.50 21.22 -12.57
CA ASN A 201 12.21 22.39 -13.08
C ASN A 201 13.49 22.61 -12.25
N ILE A 202 14.58 21.97 -12.68
CA ILE A 202 15.90 21.96 -11.99
C ILE A 202 16.53 23.37 -11.90
N ASN A 203 16.01 24.36 -12.62
CA ASN A 203 16.46 25.74 -12.51
C ASN A 203 16.07 26.40 -11.16
N VAL A 204 15.05 25.88 -10.46
CA VAL A 204 14.57 26.43 -9.18
C VAL A 204 15.45 25.99 -8.00
N GLU A 205 15.98 24.77 -8.00
CA GLU A 205 16.86 24.28 -6.92
C GLU A 205 18.25 24.93 -6.95
N ASN A 206 18.69 25.41 -8.11
CA ASN A 206 19.98 26.08 -8.29
C ASN A 206 20.00 27.54 -7.80
N LEU A 207 18.85 28.15 -7.45
CA LEU A 207 18.82 29.50 -6.88
C LEU A 207 19.13 29.51 -5.38
N ASN A 208 18.91 28.40 -4.67
CA ASN A 208 19.26 28.25 -3.25
C ASN A 208 20.66 27.67 -3.03
N SER A 209 21.29 27.10 -4.05
CA SER A 209 22.59 26.42 -3.96
C SER A 209 23.75 27.14 -4.68
N LYS A 210 23.47 28.18 -5.49
CA LYS A 210 24.51 29.01 -6.13
C LYS A 210 25.06 30.13 -5.23
N GLN A 211 25.49 29.78 -4.02
CA GLN A 211 26.48 30.56 -3.30
C GLN A 211 27.78 29.80 -2.99
N GLN A 212 27.92 28.52 -3.33
CA GLN A 212 29.20 27.84 -3.16
C GLN A 212 29.55 26.93 -4.36
N GLN A 213 30.75 27.23 -4.88
CA GLN A 213 31.64 26.39 -5.69
C GLN A 213 31.45 26.40 -7.22
N LEU A 214 32.23 27.31 -7.83
CA LEU A 214 32.95 27.00 -9.06
C LEU A 214 33.89 25.80 -8.82
N THR A 215 33.88 24.81 -9.73
CA THR A 215 35.05 24.31 -10.47
C THR A 215 34.65 23.12 -11.37
N THR A 216 34.97 23.24 -12.67
CA THR A 216 35.49 22.22 -13.65
C THR A 216 35.17 20.74 -13.41
N SER A 217 34.73 19.91 -14.37
CA SER A 217 35.12 19.79 -15.79
C SER A 217 34.23 18.74 -16.50
N ASN A 218 34.15 18.88 -17.83
CA ASN A 218 33.50 17.99 -18.80
C ASN A 218 34.04 16.54 -18.79
N ASP A 219 33.14 15.56 -18.82
CA ASP A 219 33.05 14.48 -19.83
C ASP A 219 32.30 13.26 -19.27
N LEU A 220 31.19 12.87 -19.93
CA LEU A 220 30.66 11.50 -20.08
C LEU A 220 29.29 11.55 -20.80
N THR A 221 29.32 11.96 -22.06
CA THR A 221 28.22 11.74 -23.00
C THR A 221 28.22 10.28 -23.47
N SER A 222 27.45 9.39 -22.83
CA SER A 222 26.79 8.23 -23.49
C SER A 222 26.04 7.32 -22.50
N MET A 223 24.92 7.76 -21.95
CA MET A 223 23.74 6.90 -21.72
C MET A 223 22.53 7.81 -21.73
N LYS A 224 21.59 7.56 -22.66
CA LYS A 224 20.27 8.21 -22.64
C LYS A 224 19.54 7.76 -21.36
N LYS A 225 19.82 8.39 -20.23
CA LYS A 225 19.11 8.22 -18.97
C LYS A 225 17.80 9.00 -19.10
N PHE A 226 16.67 8.31 -19.08
CA PHE A 226 15.41 8.94 -18.72
C PHE A 226 15.62 9.65 -17.38
N PRO A 227 15.18 10.90 -17.22
CA PRO A 227 15.55 11.69 -16.05
C PRO A 227 14.92 11.08 -14.80
N ASP A 228 15.68 11.04 -13.70
CA ASP A 228 15.18 10.74 -12.35
C ASP A 228 14.12 11.78 -11.88
N ASP A 229 13.83 12.78 -12.73
CA ASP A 229 13.01 13.96 -12.51
C ASP A 229 11.55 13.84 -13.01
N LEU A 230 11.09 12.61 -13.30
CA LEU A 230 9.73 12.37 -13.80
C LEU A 230 8.84 11.73 -12.73
N VAL A 231 7.75 12.43 -12.40
CA VAL A 231 6.71 12.00 -11.47
C VAL A 231 5.38 11.95 -12.20
N TYR A 232 4.49 11.06 -11.81
CA TYR A 232 3.18 10.89 -12.42
C TYR A 232 2.10 11.19 -11.39
N ALA A 233 1.22 12.12 -11.75
CA ALA A 233 -0.06 12.29 -11.08
C ALA A 233 -1.09 11.38 -11.77
N TYR A 234 -2.01 10.79 -10.99
CA TYR A 234 -3.07 9.94 -11.54
C TYR A 234 -4.42 10.58 -11.34
N LEU A 235 -5.09 10.90 -12.45
CA LEU A 235 -6.49 11.32 -12.48
C LEU A 235 -7.37 10.08 -12.63
N CYS A 236 -8.08 9.73 -11.56
CA CYS A 236 -9.01 8.61 -11.50
C CYS A 236 -10.44 9.12 -11.61
N GLU A 237 -11.14 8.81 -12.70
CA GLU A 237 -12.54 9.15 -12.92
C GLU A 237 -13.40 7.89 -12.87
N THR A 238 -14.46 7.92 -12.07
CA THR A 238 -15.44 6.83 -12.00
C THR A 238 -16.43 6.92 -13.16
N HIS A 239 -16.87 5.78 -13.72
CA HIS A 239 -17.97 5.79 -14.70
C HIS A 239 -19.28 6.25 -14.05
N PRO A 240 -20.17 6.94 -14.78
CA PRO A 240 -21.47 7.34 -14.25
C PRO A 240 -22.26 6.11 -13.78
N PHE A 241 -22.85 6.20 -12.59
CA PHE A 241 -23.65 5.11 -12.04
C PHE A 241 -25.11 5.30 -12.44
N PRO A 242 -25.73 4.35 -13.16
CA PRO A 242 -27.11 4.50 -13.58
C PRO A 242 -28.06 4.54 -12.38
N GLY A 243 -29.16 5.26 -12.55
CA GLY A 243 -30.25 5.32 -11.59
C GLY A 243 -30.74 3.92 -11.20
N SER A 244 -31.17 3.77 -9.95
CA SER A 244 -31.74 2.51 -9.49
C SER A 244 -33.27 2.56 -9.57
N LEU A 245 -33.89 1.46 -9.99
CA LEU A 245 -35.35 1.35 -10.02
C LEU A 245 -35.88 1.33 -8.57
N SER A 246 -36.76 2.26 -8.23
CA SER A 246 -37.40 2.31 -6.92
C SER A 246 -38.52 1.27 -6.86
N ALA A 247 -38.37 0.30 -5.96
CA ALA A 247 -39.40 -0.71 -5.72
C ALA A 247 -40.70 -0.08 -5.20
N GLU A 248 -40.60 0.99 -4.41
CA GLU A 248 -41.73 1.72 -3.85
C GLU A 248 -42.50 2.49 -4.92
N LEU A 249 -41.81 3.21 -5.81
CA LEU A 249 -42.45 3.91 -6.92
C LEU A 249 -43.09 2.93 -7.92
N CYS A 250 -42.40 1.81 -8.19
CA CYS A 250 -42.99 0.74 -9.00
C CYS A 250 -44.27 0.17 -8.38
N ALA A 251 -44.29 0.00 -7.04
CA ALA A 251 -45.48 -0.46 -6.33
C ALA A 251 -46.60 0.59 -6.37
N PHE A 252 -46.28 1.87 -6.18
CA PHE A 252 -47.22 2.99 -6.27
C PHE A 252 -47.90 3.06 -7.65
N HIS A 253 -47.11 2.93 -8.73
CA HIS A 253 -47.63 2.91 -10.10
C HIS A 253 -48.26 1.56 -10.51
N LYS A 254 -48.28 0.56 -9.62
CA LYS A 254 -48.77 -0.80 -9.86
C LYS A 254 -48.05 -1.52 -11.00
N VAL A 255 -46.76 -1.24 -11.17
CA VAL A 255 -45.91 -1.92 -12.16
C VAL A 255 -45.60 -3.33 -11.66
N PRO A 256 -46.05 -4.40 -12.36
CA PRO A 256 -45.82 -5.77 -11.93
C PRO A 256 -44.32 -6.13 -11.97
N PRO A 257 -43.86 -7.09 -11.15
CA PRO A 257 -42.46 -7.54 -11.13
C PRO A 257 -42.14 -8.47 -12.33
N THR A 258 -42.38 -7.98 -13.54
CA THR A 258 -42.13 -8.68 -14.81
C THR A 258 -41.01 -7.99 -15.59
N GLU A 259 -40.76 -8.43 -16.82
CA GLU A 259 -39.82 -7.82 -17.78
C GLU A 259 -40.02 -6.31 -17.95
N LEU A 260 -41.23 -5.80 -17.71
CA LEU A 260 -41.56 -4.37 -17.68
C LEU A 260 -40.65 -3.57 -16.73
N ARG A 261 -40.29 -4.11 -15.55
CA ARG A 261 -39.35 -3.44 -14.63
C ARG A 261 -37.93 -3.42 -15.15
N ALA A 262 -37.50 -4.44 -15.91
CA ALA A 262 -36.17 -4.45 -16.52
C ALA A 262 -36.08 -3.39 -17.62
N ARG A 263 -37.12 -3.24 -18.44
CA ARG A 263 -37.24 -2.20 -19.46
C ARG A 263 -37.21 -0.80 -18.85
N LEU A 264 -38.01 -0.56 -17.80
CA LEU A 264 -37.99 0.69 -17.03
C LEU A 264 -36.61 0.98 -16.43
N LYS A 265 -35.92 -0.04 -15.90
CA LYS A 265 -34.55 0.11 -15.38
C LYS A 265 -33.53 0.44 -16.47
N ASN A 266 -33.75 0.00 -17.70
CA ASN A 266 -32.88 0.28 -18.84
C ASN A 266 -33.17 1.66 -19.49
N GLY A 267 -34.10 2.44 -18.94
CA GLY A 267 -34.45 3.76 -19.47
C GLY A 267 -35.61 3.75 -20.46
N GLU A 268 -36.26 2.61 -20.70
CA GLU A 268 -37.39 2.52 -21.62
C GLU A 268 -38.71 2.84 -20.91
N ASP A 269 -39.59 3.57 -21.60
CA ASP A 269 -40.95 3.79 -21.16
C ASP A 269 -41.81 2.56 -21.47
N VAL A 270 -42.74 2.24 -20.56
CA VAL A 270 -43.50 1.00 -20.63
C VAL A 270 -45.00 1.26 -20.50
N THR A 271 -45.77 0.66 -21.41
CA THR A 271 -47.23 0.66 -21.36
C THR A 271 -47.73 -0.53 -20.56
N LEU A 272 -48.52 -0.26 -19.52
CA LEU A 272 -49.18 -1.28 -18.71
C LEU A 272 -50.39 -1.88 -19.45
N PRO A 273 -50.87 -3.08 -19.04
CA PRO A 273 -52.07 -3.70 -19.62
C PRO A 273 -53.35 -2.86 -19.50
N ASP A 274 -53.37 -1.90 -18.56
CA ASP A 274 -54.46 -0.95 -18.37
C ASP A 274 -54.37 0.29 -19.29
N GLY A 275 -53.40 0.31 -20.22
CA GLY A 275 -53.19 1.38 -21.20
C GLY A 275 -52.37 2.58 -20.68
N ARG A 276 -52.00 2.62 -19.39
CA ARG A 276 -51.18 3.71 -18.83
C ARG A 276 -49.72 3.56 -19.25
N VAL A 277 -49.11 4.65 -19.71
CA VAL A 277 -47.67 4.72 -19.99
C VAL A 277 -46.95 5.18 -18.73
N ILE A 278 -46.00 4.38 -18.26
CA ILE A 278 -45.12 4.72 -17.14
C ILE A 278 -43.76 5.09 -17.72
N HIS A 279 -43.31 6.30 -17.45
CA HIS A 279 -41.98 6.72 -17.87
C HIS A 279 -40.92 6.16 -16.92
N SER A 280 -39.77 5.77 -17.47
CA SER A 280 -38.65 5.26 -16.66
C SER A 280 -38.26 6.25 -15.55
N LYS A 281 -38.14 7.53 -15.90
CA LYS A 281 -37.82 8.63 -14.98
C LYS A 281 -38.76 8.78 -13.77
N ASP A 282 -40.01 8.33 -13.87
CA ASP A 282 -41.01 8.46 -12.80
C ASP A 282 -40.84 7.36 -11.73
N VAL A 283 -40.11 6.29 -12.05
CA VAL A 283 -39.92 5.12 -11.19
C VAL A 283 -38.46 4.80 -10.89
N THR A 284 -37.51 5.49 -11.52
CA THR A 284 -36.07 5.38 -11.26
C THR A 284 -35.56 6.54 -10.41
N LEU A 285 -34.76 6.25 -9.39
CA LEU A 285 -33.98 7.25 -8.68
C LEU A 285 -32.87 7.80 -9.59
N PRO A 286 -32.47 9.08 -9.44
CA PRO A 286 -31.37 9.63 -10.23
C PRO A 286 -30.08 8.83 -10.03
N GLY A 287 -29.32 8.68 -11.11
CA GLY A 287 -27.98 8.10 -11.05
C GLY A 287 -26.97 9.03 -10.38
N GLU A 288 -25.75 8.54 -10.19
CA GLU A 288 -24.64 9.36 -9.69
C GLU A 288 -23.71 9.76 -10.85
N PRO A 289 -23.33 11.05 -10.94
CA PRO A 289 -22.43 11.52 -11.98
C PRO A 289 -21.01 10.94 -11.79
N PRO A 290 -20.15 11.05 -12.81
CA PRO A 290 -18.73 10.72 -12.68
C PRO A 290 -18.08 11.55 -11.57
N VAL A 291 -17.37 10.86 -10.68
CA VAL A 291 -16.57 11.46 -9.61
C VAL A 291 -15.08 11.34 -9.97
N LYS A 292 -14.35 12.45 -9.86
CA LYS A 292 -12.91 12.54 -10.14
C LYS A 292 -12.10 12.61 -8.84
N VAL A 293 -11.06 11.81 -8.76
CA VAL A 293 -10.08 11.76 -7.67
C VAL A 293 -8.69 11.97 -8.27
N LEU A 294 -7.93 12.91 -7.73
CA LEU A 294 -6.56 13.15 -8.14
C LEU A 294 -5.59 12.59 -7.11
N ILE A 295 -4.61 11.82 -7.55
CA ILE A 295 -3.49 11.37 -6.73
C ILE A 295 -2.27 12.11 -7.22
N LEU A 296 -1.79 13.06 -6.42
CA LEU A 296 -0.71 13.97 -6.77
C LEU A 296 0.52 13.66 -5.94
N ASP A 297 1.58 13.21 -6.59
CA ASP A 297 2.89 13.04 -6.00
C ASP A 297 3.77 14.27 -6.28
N CYS A 298 4.31 14.87 -5.24
CA CYS A 298 5.10 16.10 -5.32
C CYS A 298 6.29 16.00 -4.34
N PRO A 299 7.42 15.39 -4.77
CA PRO A 299 8.55 15.16 -3.89
C PRO A 299 9.37 16.42 -3.59
N SER A 300 9.39 17.41 -4.50
CA SER A 300 10.08 18.69 -4.29
C SER A 300 9.34 19.87 -4.96
N LEU A 301 9.70 21.10 -4.59
CA LEU A 301 9.10 22.31 -5.18
C LEU A 301 9.42 22.46 -6.67
N ALA A 302 10.44 21.78 -7.18
CA ALA A 302 10.79 21.82 -8.60
C ALA A 302 9.64 21.38 -9.50
N TYR A 303 8.70 20.56 -9.00
CA TYR A 303 7.56 20.07 -9.77
C TYR A 303 6.39 21.06 -9.85
N LEU A 304 6.37 22.11 -9.02
CA LEU A 304 5.23 23.01 -8.90
C LEU A 304 4.92 23.76 -10.20
N ASP A 305 5.95 24.15 -10.95
CA ASP A 305 5.77 24.77 -12.27
C ASP A 305 5.09 23.83 -13.26
N SER A 306 5.45 22.55 -13.23
CA SER A 306 4.85 21.52 -14.07
C SER A 306 3.41 21.27 -13.66
N ILE A 307 3.11 21.27 -12.36
CA ILE A 307 1.75 21.15 -11.82
C ILE A 307 0.90 22.33 -12.33
N ASN A 308 1.39 23.56 -12.20
CA ASN A 308 0.66 24.76 -12.62
C ASN A 308 0.38 24.83 -14.13
N LYS A 309 1.31 24.32 -14.96
CA LYS A 309 1.17 24.30 -16.42
C LYS A 309 0.34 23.12 -16.94
N SER A 310 0.10 22.12 -16.10
CA SER A 310 -0.66 20.93 -16.49
C SER A 310 -2.17 21.18 -16.50
N GLU A 311 -2.92 20.25 -17.10
CA GLU A 311 -4.39 20.25 -17.12
C GLU A 311 -5.04 19.95 -15.75
N LEU A 312 -4.24 19.74 -14.70
CA LEU A 312 -4.73 19.43 -13.35
C LEU A 312 -5.66 20.53 -12.81
N ASN A 313 -5.35 21.79 -13.11
CA ASN A 313 -6.14 22.92 -12.63
C ASN A 313 -7.48 23.10 -13.37
N SER A 314 -7.71 22.39 -14.48
CA SER A 314 -8.90 22.53 -15.32
C SER A 314 -10.06 21.62 -14.90
N HIS A 315 -9.86 20.78 -13.89
CA HIS A 315 -10.81 19.75 -13.49
C HIS A 315 -11.42 20.07 -12.12
N SER A 316 -12.68 19.66 -11.93
CA SER A 316 -13.30 19.60 -10.61
C SER A 316 -13.10 18.22 -10.02
N TYR A 317 -12.49 18.16 -8.83
CA TYR A 317 -12.23 16.93 -8.10
C TYR A 317 -13.10 16.84 -6.86
N HIS A 318 -13.46 15.62 -6.49
CA HIS A 318 -14.03 15.38 -5.17
C HIS A 318 -12.95 15.46 -4.10
N VAL A 319 -11.79 14.82 -4.34
CA VAL A 319 -10.64 14.85 -3.44
C VAL A 319 -9.32 14.84 -4.22
N ILE A 320 -8.35 15.62 -3.76
CA ILE A 320 -6.94 15.54 -4.17
C ILE A 320 -6.16 14.93 -3.02
N VAL A 321 -5.50 13.80 -3.28
CA VAL A 321 -4.58 13.17 -2.32
C VAL A 321 -3.16 13.62 -2.62
N HIS A 322 -2.54 14.29 -1.65
CA HIS A 322 -1.19 14.81 -1.77
C HIS A 322 -0.19 13.83 -1.16
N LEU A 323 0.64 13.23 -2.00
CA LEU A 323 1.80 12.43 -1.63
C LEU A 323 3.03 13.34 -1.69
N ALA A 324 3.25 14.13 -0.64
CA ALA A 324 4.35 15.10 -0.58
C ALA A 324 4.97 15.11 0.81
N PRO A 325 6.27 15.39 0.95
CA PRO A 325 6.88 15.53 2.26
C PRO A 325 6.37 16.78 2.99
N SER A 326 6.46 16.78 4.31
CA SER A 326 5.95 17.84 5.18
C SER A 326 6.56 19.22 4.85
N SER A 327 7.82 19.24 4.42
CA SER A 327 8.51 20.45 3.95
C SER A 327 7.80 21.11 2.76
N ILE A 328 7.18 20.33 1.87
CA ILE A 328 6.43 20.80 0.71
C ILE A 328 4.99 21.14 1.12
N LEU A 329 4.36 20.28 1.90
CA LEU A 329 3.00 20.52 2.39
C LEU A 329 2.89 21.82 3.19
N ASN A 330 3.93 22.19 3.94
CA ASN A 330 3.99 23.42 4.74
C ASN A 330 4.60 24.61 3.99
N ASN A 331 5.06 24.43 2.75
CA ASN A 331 5.59 25.52 1.95
C ASN A 331 4.49 26.52 1.56
N GLU A 332 4.78 27.82 1.66
CA GLU A 332 3.83 28.90 1.38
C GLU A 332 3.33 28.91 -0.07
N ILE A 333 4.20 28.60 -1.04
CA ILE A 333 3.83 28.59 -2.46
C ILE A 333 2.89 27.42 -2.75
N TYR A 334 3.20 26.25 -2.20
CA TYR A 334 2.35 25.07 -2.34
C TYR A 334 1.00 25.25 -1.64
N ARG A 335 0.99 25.85 -0.43
CA ARG A 335 -0.25 26.21 0.29
C ARG A 335 -1.09 27.22 -0.48
N THR A 336 -0.47 28.20 -1.12
CA THR A 336 -1.17 29.17 -2.00
C THR A 336 -1.82 28.47 -3.18
N TRP A 337 -1.11 27.53 -3.82
CA TRP A 337 -1.68 26.72 -4.89
C TRP A 337 -2.86 25.86 -4.40
N MET A 338 -2.74 25.17 -3.26
CA MET A 338 -3.88 24.43 -2.69
C MET A 338 -5.08 25.35 -2.41
N LYS A 339 -4.85 26.54 -1.85
CA LYS A 339 -5.91 27.53 -1.60
C LYS A 339 -6.58 28.05 -2.87
N SER A 340 -5.90 28.02 -4.02
CA SER A 340 -6.54 28.34 -5.30
C SER A 340 -7.64 27.33 -5.69
N MET A 341 -7.62 26.14 -5.09
CA MET A 341 -8.62 25.07 -5.24
C MET A 341 -9.45 24.87 -3.97
N ASN A 342 -9.76 25.95 -3.25
CA ASN A 342 -10.44 25.88 -1.95
C ASN A 342 -11.81 25.18 -1.93
N THR A 343 -12.48 24.97 -3.07
CA THR A 343 -13.74 24.23 -3.16
C THR A 343 -13.56 22.71 -3.13
N ILE A 344 -12.32 22.24 -3.28
CA ILE A 344 -11.96 20.83 -3.39
C ILE A 344 -11.48 20.33 -2.03
N HIS A 345 -11.77 19.07 -1.71
CA HIS A 345 -11.23 18.43 -0.52
C HIS A 345 -9.77 18.03 -0.75
N HIS A 346 -8.87 18.51 0.09
CA HIS A 346 -7.44 18.18 0.06
C HIS A 346 -7.12 17.18 1.17
N LEU A 347 -6.65 16.00 0.80
CA LEU A 347 -6.20 14.97 1.73
C LEU A 347 -4.68 14.91 1.75
N LEU A 348 -4.06 15.30 2.86
CA LEU A 348 -2.61 15.37 3.00
C LEU A 348 -2.07 14.08 3.63
N LEU A 349 -1.15 13.40 2.94
CA LEU A 349 -0.35 12.33 3.56
C LEU A 349 0.97 12.94 4.03
N ASP A 350 1.00 13.34 5.30
CA ASP A 350 2.14 13.99 5.94
C ASP A 350 2.84 13.02 6.90
N GLU A 351 4.13 12.77 6.69
CA GLU A 351 4.94 11.85 7.50
C GLU A 351 5.19 12.32 8.93
N THR A 352 4.95 13.60 9.24
CA THR A 352 5.08 14.13 10.60
C THR A 352 3.85 13.82 11.45
N GLN A 353 2.73 13.46 10.83
CA GLN A 353 1.49 13.15 11.52
C GLN A 353 1.56 11.74 12.12
N LYS A 354 1.61 11.69 13.46
CA LYS A 354 1.71 10.45 14.24
C LYS A 354 0.59 9.49 13.89
N ASN A 355 0.94 8.22 13.70
CA ASN A 355 0.01 7.20 13.28
C ASN A 355 0.47 5.78 13.67
N VAL A 356 -0.48 4.90 13.94
CA VAL A 356 -0.24 3.48 14.13
C VAL A 356 -0.55 2.74 12.82
N HIS A 357 0.49 2.38 12.09
CA HIS A 357 0.35 1.62 10.85
C HIS A 357 0.22 0.11 11.08
N MET A 358 0.79 -0.42 12.17
CA MET A 358 0.84 -1.86 12.46
C MET A 358 0.78 -2.16 13.95
N GLU A 359 -0.41 -2.46 14.48
CA GLU A 359 -0.63 -2.73 15.92
C GLU A 359 0.25 -3.88 16.43
N ALA A 360 0.40 -4.95 15.64
CA ALA A 360 1.13 -6.15 16.04
C ALA A 360 2.56 -5.85 16.51
N ILE A 361 3.29 -4.96 15.82
CA ILE A 361 4.66 -4.59 16.19
C ILE A 361 4.67 -3.98 17.58
N TYR A 362 3.77 -3.04 17.84
CA TYR A 362 3.67 -2.37 19.13
C TYR A 362 3.27 -3.33 20.23
N ARG A 363 2.28 -4.19 19.97
CA ARG A 363 1.83 -5.22 20.89
C ARG A 363 2.97 -6.15 21.32
N TYR A 364 3.71 -6.71 20.37
CA TYR A 364 4.82 -7.61 20.69
C TYR A 364 5.93 -6.90 21.46
N GLN A 365 6.28 -5.68 21.07
CA GLN A 365 7.30 -4.94 21.81
C GLN A 365 6.84 -4.58 23.22
N THR A 366 5.57 -4.21 23.44
CA THR A 366 5.03 -3.97 24.79
C THR A 366 5.12 -5.22 25.65
N GLN A 367 4.79 -6.37 25.07
CA GLN A 367 4.87 -7.67 25.73
C GLN A 367 6.31 -8.07 26.06
N LEU A 368 7.26 -7.84 25.15
CA LEU A 368 8.68 -8.11 25.37
C LEU A 368 9.31 -7.13 26.37
N ASN A 369 8.97 -5.85 26.29
CA ASN A 369 9.40 -4.83 27.24
C ASN A 369 8.90 -5.12 28.66
N TYR A 370 7.70 -5.70 28.79
CA TYR A 370 7.20 -6.17 30.09
C TYR A 370 8.03 -7.32 30.67
N ILE A 371 8.61 -8.17 29.81
CA ILE A 371 9.56 -9.22 30.21
C ILE A 371 10.86 -8.59 30.68
N ASP A 372 11.44 -7.73 29.86
CA ASP A 372 12.68 -7.02 30.19
C ASP A 372 12.80 -5.71 29.41
N ASP A 373 12.89 -4.60 30.12
CA ASP A 373 12.95 -3.25 29.54
C ASP A 373 14.36 -2.83 29.12
N GLY A 374 15.39 -3.52 29.62
CA GLY A 374 16.79 -3.32 29.23
C GLY A 374 17.11 -3.99 27.89
N ILE A 375 16.68 -5.24 27.71
CA ILE A 375 16.87 -6.01 26.48
C ILE A 375 15.89 -5.58 25.39
N PHE A 376 14.64 -5.26 25.77
CA PHE A 376 13.59 -4.87 24.83
C PHE A 376 13.06 -3.46 25.15
N PRO A 377 13.85 -2.41 24.89
CA PRO A 377 13.40 -1.04 25.08
C PRO A 377 12.21 -0.74 24.15
N LEU A 378 11.24 0.04 24.62
CA LEU A 378 10.10 0.46 23.78
C LEU A 378 10.59 1.19 22.53
N LEU A 379 9.89 1.04 21.40
CA LEU A 379 10.27 1.75 20.17
C LEU A 379 10.08 3.25 20.37
N SER A 380 10.84 4.07 19.63
CA SER A 380 10.70 5.54 19.68
C SER A 380 9.25 6.01 19.40
N TYR A 381 8.47 5.19 18.70
CA TYR A 381 7.08 5.44 18.33
C TYR A 381 6.06 4.76 19.27
N HIS A 382 6.47 4.13 20.38
CA HIS A 382 5.56 3.51 21.36
C HIS A 382 4.84 4.50 22.25
N ASN A 383 5.44 5.67 22.49
CA ASN A 383 4.89 6.72 23.35
C ASN A 383 3.78 7.54 22.68
N ILE A 384 3.12 6.98 21.66
CA ILE A 384 1.91 7.56 21.09
C ILE A 384 0.80 7.37 22.12
N LEU A 385 0.72 8.29 23.08
CA LEU A 385 -0.40 8.37 24.01
C LEU A 385 -1.69 8.54 23.18
N LYS A 386 -2.81 7.98 23.63
CA LYS A 386 -4.12 8.20 22.99
C LYS A 386 -4.43 9.69 22.77
N GLU A 387 -3.85 10.57 23.58
CA GLU A 387 -3.98 12.03 23.51
C GLU A 387 -3.12 12.69 22.40
N ASP A 388 -2.10 11.99 21.87
CA ASP A 388 -1.22 12.45 20.79
C ASP A 388 -1.75 12.10 19.39
N LEU A 389 -2.75 11.23 19.29
CA LEU A 389 -3.47 10.91 18.05
C LEU A 389 -4.71 11.79 17.88
N LYS A 390 -4.66 13.05 18.36
CA LYS A 390 -5.69 14.02 18.02
C LYS A 390 -5.60 14.26 16.51
N ILE A 391 -6.63 13.76 15.81
CA ILE A 391 -6.83 14.08 14.40
C ILE A 391 -6.91 15.61 14.32
N PRO A 392 -6.00 16.27 13.59
CA PRO A 392 -6.07 17.72 13.43
C PRO A 392 -7.43 18.09 12.84
N GLU A 393 -8.02 19.18 13.34
CA GLU A 393 -9.28 19.65 12.80
C GLU A 393 -9.14 19.95 11.31
N SER A 394 -10.19 19.64 10.55
CA SER A 394 -10.23 19.97 9.13
C SER A 394 -10.37 21.49 9.00
N ILE A 395 -9.43 22.13 8.30
CA ILE A 395 -9.42 23.58 8.06
C ILE A 395 -9.51 23.80 6.56
N ASP A 396 -10.43 24.66 6.09
CA ASP A 396 -10.53 25.06 4.67
C ASP A 396 -10.55 23.88 3.68
N ASN A 397 -11.38 22.86 3.93
CA ASN A 397 -11.44 21.62 3.13
C ASN A 397 -10.12 20.81 3.09
N ILE A 398 -9.20 21.04 4.01
CA ILE A 398 -7.96 20.27 4.16
C ILE A 398 -8.10 19.32 5.34
N SER A 399 -7.75 18.05 5.12
CA SER A 399 -7.69 17.02 6.16
C SER A 399 -6.44 16.17 6.01
N TYR A 400 -6.05 15.46 7.07
CA TYR A 400 -4.92 14.53 7.05
C TYR A 400 -5.41 13.09 6.85
N GLY A 401 -4.74 12.38 5.96
CA GLY A 401 -4.97 10.95 5.76
C GLY A 401 -4.09 10.13 6.69
N PHE A 402 -4.70 9.20 7.41
CA PHE A 402 -4.03 8.25 8.29
C PHE A 402 -4.19 6.84 7.73
N THR A 403 -3.29 5.90 8.02
CA THR A 403 -3.49 4.46 7.86
C THR A 403 -4.91 4.05 8.26
N SER A 404 -5.64 3.42 7.34
CA SER A 404 -7.05 3.04 7.46
C SER A 404 -8.10 4.17 7.37
N THR A 405 -7.71 5.44 7.19
CA THR A 405 -8.65 6.50 6.78
C THR A 405 -9.34 6.08 5.49
N ARG A 406 -10.68 6.16 5.48
CA ARG A 406 -11.52 5.78 4.34
C ARG A 406 -12.35 6.96 3.89
N ILE A 407 -12.35 7.24 2.60
CA ILE A 407 -13.22 8.24 1.96
C ILE A 407 -14.14 7.51 0.99
N PRO A 408 -15.45 7.43 1.28
CA PRO A 408 -16.42 6.90 0.32
C PRO A 408 -16.51 7.86 -0.88
N ILE A 409 -16.08 7.38 -2.05
CA ILE A 409 -16.19 8.11 -3.32
C ILE A 409 -17.61 7.94 -3.88
N ARG A 410 -18.17 6.75 -3.69
CA ARG A 410 -19.54 6.38 -4.06
C ARG A 410 -20.20 5.58 -2.92
N PRO A 411 -21.29 6.06 -2.30
CA PRO A 411 -21.78 7.44 -2.42
C PRO A 411 -20.73 8.43 -1.93
N THR A 412 -20.74 9.65 -2.47
CA THR A 412 -19.76 10.69 -2.13
C THR A 412 -19.97 11.18 -0.69
N LEU A 413 -19.01 10.87 0.19
CA LEU A 413 -19.03 11.24 1.61
C LEU A 413 -17.65 11.73 2.05
N GLY A 414 -17.60 12.41 3.20
CA GLY A 414 -16.35 12.87 3.79
C GLY A 414 -15.49 11.74 4.38
N PRO A 415 -14.28 12.07 4.88
CA PRO A 415 -13.38 11.11 5.52
C PRO A 415 -13.98 10.46 6.76
N ASP A 416 -13.89 9.13 6.80
CA ASP A 416 -14.22 8.28 7.94
C ASP A 416 -12.95 7.78 8.61
N ASN A 417 -12.71 8.29 9.81
CA ASN A 417 -11.61 7.91 10.70
C ASN A 417 -12.09 7.04 11.89
N SER A 418 -13.32 6.54 11.87
CA SER A 418 -13.90 5.77 12.99
C SER A 418 -13.19 4.44 13.28
N LYS A 419 -12.32 3.98 12.39
CA LYS A 419 -11.61 2.69 12.47
C LYS A 419 -10.08 2.84 12.45
N LEU A 420 -9.56 4.00 12.83
CA LEU A 420 -8.11 4.13 13.02
C LEU A 420 -7.63 3.17 14.11
N VAL A 421 -6.45 2.61 13.89
CA VAL A 421 -5.82 1.69 14.84
C VAL A 421 -5.36 2.48 16.06
N THR A 422 -5.74 2.01 17.24
CA THR A 422 -5.33 2.62 18.51
C THR A 422 -4.61 1.59 19.36
N LEU A 423 -3.47 1.95 19.94
CA LEU A 423 -2.73 1.07 20.83
C LEU A 423 -3.45 0.90 22.16
N GLN A 424 -3.41 -0.32 22.69
CA GLN A 424 -3.94 -0.67 24.02
C GLN A 424 -2.89 -1.43 24.83
N PRO A 425 -1.79 -0.77 25.27
CA PRO A 425 -0.66 -1.44 25.93
C PRO A 425 -1.06 -2.29 27.13
N GLN A 426 -1.96 -1.78 27.99
CA GLN A 426 -2.42 -2.50 29.17
C GLN A 426 -3.15 -3.80 28.80
N ASN A 427 -4.09 -3.74 27.85
CA ASN A 427 -4.80 -4.93 27.37
C ASN A 427 -3.83 -6.00 26.83
N TYR A 428 -2.72 -5.60 26.20
CA TYR A 428 -1.72 -6.54 25.70
C TYR A 428 -0.98 -7.29 26.81
N ILE A 429 -0.76 -6.62 27.95
CA ILE A 429 -0.13 -7.20 29.14
C ILE A 429 -1.13 -8.08 29.89
N ASP A 430 -2.37 -7.61 30.05
CA ASP A 430 -3.43 -8.36 30.74
C ASP A 430 -3.63 -9.74 30.08
N ILE A 431 -3.67 -9.80 28.74
CA ILE A 431 -3.74 -11.05 27.97
C ILE A 431 -2.57 -11.99 28.25
N LEU A 432 -1.35 -11.48 28.49
CA LEU A 432 -0.23 -12.33 28.88
C LEU A 432 -0.40 -12.89 30.29
N LEU A 433 -0.88 -12.05 31.21
CA LEU A 433 -1.08 -12.41 32.61
C LEU A 433 -2.27 -13.36 32.80
N GLU A 434 -3.21 -13.45 31.87
CA GLU A 434 -4.26 -14.49 31.87
C GLU A 434 -3.67 -15.91 31.80
N ASN A 435 -2.45 -16.07 31.28
CA ASN A 435 -1.79 -17.37 31.22
C ASN A 435 -1.01 -17.68 32.51
N GLU A 436 -1.53 -18.59 33.33
CA GLU A 436 -0.92 -19.01 34.59
C GLU A 436 0.47 -19.67 34.42
N GLU A 437 0.71 -20.39 33.32
CA GLU A 437 2.02 -20.97 33.02
C GLU A 437 3.07 -19.87 32.75
N PHE A 438 2.65 -18.81 32.06
CA PHE A 438 3.50 -17.64 31.83
C PHE A 438 3.87 -16.97 33.14
N LYS A 439 2.91 -16.69 34.04
CA LYS A 439 3.17 -16.06 35.35
C LYS A 439 4.22 -16.80 36.18
N GLN A 440 4.13 -18.12 36.24
CA GLN A 440 5.07 -18.96 36.98
C GLN A 440 6.48 -18.87 36.40
N LYS A 441 6.62 -19.03 35.08
CA LYS A 441 7.92 -18.94 34.38
C LYS A 441 8.51 -17.54 34.40
N PHE A 442 7.67 -16.52 34.28
CA PHE A 442 8.04 -15.10 34.25
C PHE A 442 8.76 -14.68 35.53
N THR A 443 8.24 -15.08 36.70
CA THR A 443 8.85 -14.73 37.99
C THR A 443 10.26 -15.30 38.12
N ALA A 444 10.46 -16.56 37.71
CA ALA A 444 11.76 -17.21 37.71
C ALA A 444 12.73 -16.56 36.69
N ALA A 445 12.26 -16.26 35.47
CA ALA A 445 13.06 -15.62 34.44
C ALA A 445 13.50 -14.19 34.84
N LYS A 446 12.60 -13.42 35.48
CA LYS A 446 12.88 -12.05 35.92
C LYS A 446 14.00 -11.99 36.97
N GLN A 447 14.05 -12.96 37.88
CA GLN A 447 15.14 -13.08 38.85
C GLN A 447 16.50 -13.39 38.17
N GLN A 448 16.51 -14.28 37.17
CA GLN A 448 17.71 -14.60 36.39
C GLN A 448 18.21 -13.39 35.58
N LEU A 449 17.30 -12.66 34.93
CA LEU A 449 17.62 -11.47 34.14
C LEU A 449 18.21 -10.35 34.99
N GLN A 450 17.67 -10.12 36.19
CA GLN A 450 18.23 -9.15 37.14
C GLN A 450 19.71 -9.47 37.48
N ALA A 451 20.03 -10.75 37.73
CA ALA A 451 21.40 -11.17 37.97
C ALA A 451 22.30 -10.93 36.73
N MET A 452 21.79 -11.16 35.53
CA MET A 452 22.51 -10.91 34.28
C MET A 452 22.77 -9.41 34.05
N HIS A 453 21.82 -8.53 34.37
CA HIS A 453 22.00 -7.08 34.27
C HIS A 453 23.06 -6.55 35.22
N GLU A 454 23.15 -7.08 36.44
CA GLU A 454 24.22 -6.72 37.38
C GLU A 454 25.60 -7.13 36.85
N ILE A 455 25.72 -8.29 36.21
CA ILE A 455 26.96 -8.71 35.54
C ILE A 455 27.29 -7.78 34.36
N ALA A 456 26.31 -7.42 33.53
CA ALA A 456 26.52 -6.57 32.36
C ALA A 456 27.03 -5.15 32.73
N LYS A 457 26.64 -4.61 33.89
CA LYS A 457 27.14 -3.31 34.39
C LYS A 457 28.64 -3.32 34.71
N THR A 458 29.23 -4.49 34.97
CA THR A 458 30.66 -4.62 35.37
C THR A 458 31.65 -4.57 34.20
N GLY A 459 31.16 -4.41 32.97
CA GLY A 459 31.92 -3.83 31.88
C GLY A 459 32.57 -4.83 30.93
N HIS A 460 32.14 -4.80 29.67
CA HIS A 460 33.01 -5.03 28.52
C HIS A 460 32.48 -4.24 27.30
N SER A 461 33.40 -3.64 26.53
CA SER A 461 33.11 -3.02 25.22
C SER A 461 33.14 -4.06 24.10
N TYR A 462 32.25 -5.06 24.16
CA TYR A 462 32.07 -5.97 23.03
C TYR A 462 31.22 -5.32 21.94
N PRO A 463 31.32 -5.77 20.67
CA PRO A 463 30.44 -5.29 19.63
C PRO A 463 28.99 -5.59 20.01
N GLU A 464 28.14 -4.58 19.90
CA GLU A 464 26.72 -4.69 20.15
C GLU A 464 26.07 -5.37 18.93
N ILE A 465 25.42 -6.51 19.14
CA ILE A 465 24.78 -7.29 18.08
C ILE A 465 23.26 -7.10 18.20
N ILE A 466 22.67 -6.41 17.22
CA ILE A 466 21.23 -6.18 17.15
C ILE A 466 20.64 -7.07 16.06
N PHE A 467 19.73 -7.94 16.45
CA PHE A 467 18.97 -8.77 15.52
C PHE A 467 17.73 -8.00 15.02
N LEU A 468 17.73 -7.64 13.74
CA LEU A 468 16.65 -6.90 13.08
C LEU A 468 15.56 -7.81 12.49
N GLY A 469 15.66 -9.13 12.68
CA GLY A 469 14.62 -10.09 12.28
C GLY A 469 15.07 -11.55 12.32
N THR A 470 14.14 -12.48 12.08
CA THR A 470 14.31 -13.92 12.34
C THR A 470 14.44 -14.79 11.06
N GLY A 471 14.64 -14.21 9.88
CA GLY A 471 15.12 -14.96 8.71
C GLY A 471 14.11 -15.93 8.14
N SER A 472 12.82 -15.70 8.43
CA SER A 472 11.73 -16.56 7.97
C SER A 472 11.50 -16.39 6.47
N ALA A 473 11.38 -17.50 5.75
CA ALA A 473 11.09 -17.54 4.31
C ALA A 473 9.69 -17.02 3.93
N CYS A 474 8.79 -16.83 4.91
CA CYS A 474 7.46 -16.28 4.71
C CYS A 474 7.21 -15.11 5.68
N PRO A 475 6.82 -13.92 5.18
CA PRO A 475 6.51 -12.77 6.02
C PRO A 475 5.26 -13.05 6.86
N SER A 476 5.22 -12.53 8.09
CA SER A 476 4.03 -12.60 8.96
C SER A 476 3.88 -11.29 9.73
N LYS A 477 2.71 -11.05 10.34
CA LYS A 477 2.48 -9.88 11.21
C LYS A 477 3.67 -9.58 12.16
N PRO A 478 4.16 -10.56 12.95
CA PRO A 478 5.31 -10.37 13.84
C PRO A 478 6.70 -10.38 13.18
N ARG A 479 6.88 -11.01 12.01
CA ARG A 479 8.24 -11.39 11.54
C ARG A 479 8.58 -10.78 10.19
N ASN A 480 9.81 -10.26 10.11
CA ASN A 480 10.43 -9.73 8.91
C ASN A 480 11.71 -10.52 8.55
N THR A 481 12.34 -10.18 7.42
CA THR A 481 13.64 -10.72 7.00
C THR A 481 14.72 -10.52 8.07
N SER A 482 15.72 -11.42 8.14
CA SER A 482 16.84 -11.27 9.08
C SER A 482 17.79 -10.18 8.66
N GLY A 483 18.09 -9.28 9.60
CA GLY A 483 19.29 -8.45 9.57
C GLY A 483 20.04 -8.65 10.89
N ILE A 484 21.36 -8.62 10.85
CA ILE A 484 22.20 -8.60 12.05
C ILE A 484 23.05 -7.35 11.93
N LEU A 485 22.77 -6.35 12.76
CA LEU A 485 23.58 -5.16 12.87
C LEU A 485 24.63 -5.42 13.93
N VAL A 486 25.89 -5.46 13.52
CA VAL A 486 27.04 -5.58 14.42
C VAL A 486 27.65 -4.20 14.56
N HIS A 487 27.42 -3.56 15.70
CA HIS A 487 27.98 -2.29 16.05
C HIS A 487 29.36 -2.52 16.67
N ILE A 488 30.39 -2.37 15.84
CA ILE A 488 31.79 -2.44 16.26
C ILE A 488 32.15 -1.02 16.73
N LYS A 489 32.31 -0.84 18.04
CA LYS A 489 32.77 0.44 18.62
C LYS A 489 34.23 0.72 18.28
#